data_AF-A0A924Q5I8-F1
#
_entry.id   AF-A0A924Q5I8-F1
#
_cell.length_a   1.000
_cell.length_b   1.000
_cell.length_c   1.000
_cell.angle_alpha   90.00
_cell.angle_beta   90.00
_cell.angle_gamma   90.00
#
_symmetry.space_group_name_H-M   'P 1'
#
loop_
_entity.id
_entity.type
_entity.pdbx_description
1 polymer ?
#
loop_
_entity_poly.entity_id
_entity_poly.type
_entity_poly.pdbx_seq_one_letter_code
_entity_poly.pdbx_strand_id
1 'polypeptide(L)'
;MKVLVLYRPNSDHGRIVEDFIRDYQRAGHSGTIEALNLDSREGAAMASLYDVVQYPSIIIVRQDGSALRAWQGRELPLQSEVAAYAYS
;
A
#
# COMPACT_ATOMS: atom_id res chain seq x y z
N MET A 1 5.09 11.39 -5.04
CA MET A 1 4.78 9.94 -5.16
C MET A 1 3.67 9.61 -4.19
N LYS A 2 2.99 8.49 -4.37
CA LYS A 2 1.98 8.00 -3.41
C LYS A 2 2.24 6.54 -3.04
N VAL A 3 1.89 6.19 -1.80
CA VAL A 3 1.91 4.81 -1.29
C VAL A 3 0.47 4.30 -1.32
N LEU A 4 0.17 3.41 -2.25
CA LEU A 4 -1.14 2.78 -2.36
C LEU A 4 -1.14 1.46 -1.58
N VAL A 5 -2.08 1.30 -0.66
CA VAL A 5 -2.25 0.09 0.15
C VAL A 5 -3.59 -0.54 -0.20
N LEU A 6 -3.55 -1.76 -0.74
CA LEU A 6 -4.74 -2.55 -1.06
C LEU A 6 -4.89 -3.66 -0.03
N TYR A 7 -5.97 -3.64 0.73
CA TYR A 7 -6.21 -4.61 1.79
C TYR A 7 -7.71 -4.81 2.06
N ARG A 8 -8.04 -5.83 2.86
CA ARG A 8 -9.40 -6.04 3.39
C ARG A 8 -9.43 -5.65 4.87
N PRO A 9 -10.14 -4.59 5.28
CA PRO A 9 -10.17 -4.14 6.68
C PRO A 9 -10.69 -5.21 7.65
N ASN A 10 -11.76 -5.91 7.29
CA ASN A 10 -12.37 -6.96 8.11
C ASN A 10 -11.80 -8.35 7.79
N SER A 11 -10.48 -8.49 7.82
CA SER A 11 -9.79 -9.76 7.54
C SER A 11 -8.69 -10.05 8.57
N ASP A 12 -8.18 -11.30 8.58
CA ASP A 12 -7.07 -11.72 9.44
C ASP A 12 -5.81 -10.83 9.28
N HIS A 13 -5.66 -10.18 8.13
CA HIS A 13 -4.54 -9.29 7.81
C HIS A 13 -4.92 -7.80 7.85
N GLY A 14 -6.17 -7.46 8.22
CA GLY A 14 -6.62 -6.07 8.29
C GLY A 14 -5.87 -5.26 9.34
N ARG A 15 -5.79 -5.81 10.55
CA ARG A 15 -5.17 -5.15 11.70
C ARG A 15 -3.68 -4.85 11.49
N ILE A 16 -2.92 -5.79 10.93
CA ILE A 16 -1.48 -5.59 10.69
C ILE A 16 -1.23 -4.48 9.67
N VAL A 17 -2.09 -4.34 8.66
CA VAL A 17 -2.00 -3.27 7.67
C VAL A 17 -2.37 -1.92 8.29
N GLU A 18 -3.41 -1.87 9.10
CA GLU A 18 -3.83 -0.64 9.79
C GLU A 18 -2.78 -0.14 10.77
N ASP A 19 -2.17 -1.04 11.54
CA ASP A 19 -1.08 -0.71 12.44
C ASP A 19 0.16 -0.23 11.64
N PHE A 20 0.48 -0.88 10.51
CA PHE A 20 1.53 -0.41 9.60
C PHE A 20 1.28 1.01 9.09
N ILE A 21 0.07 1.31 8.58
CA ILE A 21 -0.31 2.64 8.08
C ILE A 21 -0.21 3.68 9.19
N ARG A 22 -0.75 3.37 10.37
CA ARG A 22 -0.74 4.28 11.53
C ARG A 22 0.68 4.62 11.94
N ASP A 23 1.55 3.63 12.04
CA ASP A 23 2.93 3.84 12.47
C ASP A 23 3.76 4.52 11.37
N TYR A 24 3.50 4.21 10.10
CA TYR A 24 4.12 4.91 8.97
C TYR A 24 3.79 6.40 8.97
N GLN A 25 2.52 6.76 9.22
CA GLN A 25 2.06 8.15 9.34
C GLN A 25 2.65 8.85 10.56
N ARG A 26 2.74 8.17 11.72
CA ARG A 26 3.33 8.72 12.95
C ARG A 26 4.81 9.04 12.82
N ALA A 27 5.55 8.24 12.06
CA ALA A 27 6.96 8.47 11.81
C ALA A 27 7.23 9.72 10.94
N GLY A 28 6.19 10.38 10.43
CA GLY A 28 6.32 11.65 9.71
C GLY A 28 6.93 11.51 8.31
N HIS A 29 6.88 10.30 7.73
CA HIS A 29 7.37 10.07 6.38
C HIS A 29 6.60 10.93 5.37
N SER A 30 7.31 11.49 4.40
CA SER A 30 6.71 12.23 3.29
C SER A 30 6.12 11.25 2.27
N GLY A 31 5.01 11.64 1.65
CA GLY A 31 4.26 10.81 0.73
C GLY A 31 2.84 10.56 1.22
N THR A 32 1.87 10.73 0.33
CA THR A 32 0.46 10.43 0.64
C THR A 32 0.27 8.92 0.67
N ILE A 33 -0.11 8.38 1.82
CA ILE A 33 -0.56 7.00 1.93
C ILE A 33 -2.07 6.94 1.67
N GLU A 34 -2.46 6.14 0.70
CA GLU A 34 -3.84 5.94 0.26
C GLU A 34 -4.19 4.48 0.50
N ALA A 35 -5.15 4.22 1.38
CA ALA A 35 -5.58 2.86 1.70
C ALA A 35 -6.94 2.60 1.05
N LEU A 36 -7.02 1.57 0.21
CA LEU A 36 -8.25 1.15 -0.45
C LEU A 36 -8.68 -0.23 0.02
N ASN A 37 -9.99 -0.35 0.26
CA ASN A 37 -10.61 -1.64 0.50
C ASN A 37 -10.70 -2.43 -0.82
N LEU A 38 -10.10 -3.61 -0.87
CA LEU A 38 -10.17 -4.52 -2.01
C LEU A 38 -11.58 -4.93 -2.40
N ASP A 39 -12.51 -4.95 -1.44
CA ASP A 39 -13.90 -5.31 -1.70
C ASP A 39 -14.71 -4.14 -2.30
N SER A 40 -14.10 -2.95 -2.41
CA SER A 40 -14.68 -1.81 -3.13
C SER A 40 -14.40 -1.90 -4.63
N ARG A 41 -15.26 -1.27 -5.44
CA ARG A 41 -15.08 -1.18 -6.90
C ARG A 41 -13.73 -0.57 -7.27
N GLU A 42 -13.31 0.46 -6.55
CA GLU A 42 -12.05 1.16 -6.78
C GLU A 42 -10.85 0.28 -6.41
N GLY A 43 -10.89 -0.38 -5.24
CA GLY A 43 -9.84 -1.30 -4.81
C GLY A 43 -9.65 -2.47 -5.77
N ALA A 44 -10.75 -3.07 -6.25
CA ALA A 44 -10.70 -4.14 -7.26
C ALA A 44 -10.13 -3.66 -8.61
N ALA A 45 -10.49 -2.45 -9.04
CA ALA A 45 -9.95 -1.84 -10.26
C ALA A 45 -8.45 -1.56 -10.13
N MET A 46 -8.00 -1.02 -8.98
CA MET A 46 -6.59 -0.76 -8.72
C MET A 46 -5.77 -2.04 -8.59
N ALA A 47 -6.33 -3.09 -7.98
CA ALA A 47 -5.68 -4.40 -7.92
C ALA A 47 -5.45 -4.97 -9.34
N SER A 48 -6.44 -4.83 -10.21
CA SER A 48 -6.32 -5.25 -11.62
C SER A 48 -5.32 -4.39 -12.39
N LEU A 49 -5.34 -3.06 -12.18
CA LEU A 49 -4.46 -2.11 -12.86
C LEU A 49 -2.98 -2.37 -12.58
N TYR A 50 -2.65 -2.71 -11.34
CA TYR A 50 -1.27 -2.93 -10.88
C TYR A 50 -0.89 -4.40 -10.75
N ASP A 51 -1.65 -5.31 -11.36
CA ASP A 51 -1.40 -6.77 -11.37
C ASP A 51 -1.17 -7.36 -9.96
N VAL A 52 -2.07 -7.00 -9.04
CA VAL A 52 -2.05 -7.49 -7.66
C VAL A 52 -2.79 -8.81 -7.55
N VAL A 53 -2.01 -9.87 -7.35
CA VAL A 53 -2.48 -11.26 -7.24
C VAL A 53 -2.46 -11.78 -5.81
N GLN A 54 -1.73 -11.14 -4.91
CA GLN A 54 -1.66 -11.49 -3.49
C GLN A 54 -2.00 -10.29 -2.59
N TYR A 55 -2.66 -10.56 -1.48
CA TYR A 55 -3.14 -9.54 -0.54
C TYR A 55 -2.63 -9.81 0.89
N PRO A 56 -2.38 -8.76 1.69
CA PRO A 56 -2.42 -7.34 1.31
C PRO A 56 -1.32 -6.96 0.31
N SER A 57 -1.41 -5.76 -0.27
CA SER A 57 -0.39 -5.23 -1.18
C SER A 57 -0.09 -3.76 -0.89
N ILE A 58 1.19 -3.40 -0.96
CA ILE A 58 1.68 -2.02 -0.84
C ILE A 58 2.40 -1.68 -2.14
N ILE A 59 2.05 -0.55 -2.76
CA ILE A 59 2.53 -0.15 -4.08
C ILE A 59 3.01 1.30 -4.01
N ILE A 60 4.21 1.56 -4.53
CA ILE A 60 4.71 2.91 -4.73
C ILE A 60 4.34 3.33 -6.15
N VAL A 61 3.57 4.41 -6.25
CA VAL A 61 3.09 4.95 -7.52
C VAL A 61 3.71 6.33 -7.76
N ARG A 62 4.28 6.52 -8.94
CA ARG A 62 4.84 7.79 -9.39
C ARG A 62 3.72 8.78 -9.77
N GLN A 63 4.09 10.04 -10.01
CA GLN A 63 3.12 11.07 -10.40
C GLN A 63 2.48 10.79 -11.78
N ASP A 64 3.16 10.06 -12.66
CA ASP A 64 2.66 9.64 -13.97
C ASP A 64 1.72 8.41 -13.90
N GLY A 65 1.46 7.89 -12.70
CA GLY A 65 0.63 6.70 -12.48
C GLY A 65 1.36 5.37 -12.69
N SER A 66 2.65 5.38 -13.04
CA SER A 66 3.43 4.14 -13.15
C SER A 66 3.77 3.57 -11.77
N ALA A 67 3.71 2.24 -11.64
CA ALA A 67 4.18 1.54 -10.46
C ALA A 67 5.71 1.49 -10.45
N LEU A 68 6.32 1.97 -9.36
CA LEU A 68 7.75 1.89 -9.13
C LEU A 68 8.14 0.58 -8.44
N ARG A 69 7.36 0.20 -7.42
CA ARG A 69 7.63 -0.96 -6.57
C ARG A 69 6.33 -1.47 -5.98
N ALA A 70 6.21 -2.78 -5.84
CA ALA A 70 5.08 -3.42 -5.17
C ALA A 70 5.59 -4.53 -4.25
N TRP A 71 4.98 -4.64 -3.07
CA TRP A 71 5.11 -5.76 -2.15
C TRP A 71 3.73 -6.37 -2.00
N GLN A 72 3.62 -7.67 -2.28
CA GLN A 72 2.34 -8.39 -2.22
C GLN A 72 2.46 -9.58 -1.28
N GLY A 73 1.40 -9.85 -0.53
CA GLY A 73 1.31 -10.97 0.40
C GLY A 73 1.44 -10.56 1.87
N ARG A 74 1.64 -11.57 2.73
CA ARG A 74 1.57 -11.41 4.20
C ARG A 74 2.77 -10.71 4.81
N GLU A 75 3.92 -10.81 4.17
CA GLU A 75 5.14 -10.17 4.63
C GLU A 75 5.12 -8.71 4.19
N LEU A 76 4.78 -7.83 5.14
CA LEU A 76 4.82 -6.40 4.90
C LEU A 76 6.29 -5.93 4.82
N PRO A 77 6.61 -4.98 3.94
CA PRO A 77 7.93 -4.37 3.87
C PRO A 77 8.26 -3.59 5.14
N LEU A 78 9.54 -3.28 5.31
CA LEU A 78 9.96 -2.34 6.34
C LEU A 78 9.46 -0.93 6.01
N GLN A 79 9.07 -0.17 7.04
CA GLN A 79 8.65 1.23 6.84
C GLN A 79 9.75 2.08 6.21
N SER A 80 11.01 1.86 6.59
CA SER A 80 12.16 2.55 6.01
C SER A 80 12.35 2.23 4.52
N GLU A 81 12.00 1.01 4.09
CA GLU A 81 12.04 0.61 2.68
C GLU A 81 10.96 1.36 1.90
N VAL A 82 9.72 1.36 2.38
CA VAL A 82 8.60 2.12 1.77
C VAL A 82 8.93 3.60 1.69
N ALA A 83 9.46 4.17 2.78
CA ALA A 83 9.89 5.56 2.83
C ALA A 83 10.96 5.85 1.77
N ALA A 84 12.03 5.04 1.70
CA ALA A 84 13.13 5.26 0.76
C ALA A 84 12.65 5.39 -0.71
N TYR A 85 11.63 4.62 -1.10
CA TYR A 85 11.01 4.73 -2.42
C TYR A 85 9.98 5.86 -2.54
N ALA A 86 9.32 6.26 -1.46
CA ALA A 86 8.35 7.35 -1.48
C ALA A 86 8.99 8.75 -1.54
N TYR A 87 10.27 8.86 -1.15
CA TYR A 87 11.07 10.09 -1.13
C TYR A 87 11.85 10.37 -2.44
N SER A 88 11.97 9.41 -3.38
CA SER A 88 12.87 9.50 -4.56
C SER A 88 12.23 10.17 -5.78
#